data_AF-A0A0U1NYW8-F1
#
_entry.id   AF-A0A0U1NYW8-F1
#
_cell.length_a   1.000
_cell.length_b   1.000
_cell.length_c   1.000
_cell.angle_alpha   90.00
_cell.angle_beta   90.00
_cell.angle_gamma   90.00
#
_symmetry.space_group_name_H-M   'P 1'
#
loop_
_entity.id
_entity.type
_entity.pdbx_description
1 polymer ?
#
loop_
_entity_poly.entity_id
_entity_poly.type
_entity_poly.pdbx_seq_one_letter_code
_entity_poly.pdbx_strand_id
1 'polypeptide(L)'
;MIMEKKITSQLVLPLLILVIAYQWLIAFFNKVVTKHYFNELHKQMKDSLSSITIHPYATLFKNVGIPHFHLFGTLVMLGELFVGAIFLLYAIQKLMGKNNKVIAILGLIATVIGAFMNLNYALLGGDTLFVDPGNAFQEAISVDWFMFLMQIILIVYFYTVSFKRNEEAELNNQAA
;
A
#
# COMPACT_ATOMS: atom_id res chain seq x y z
N MET A 1 -6.75 -24.46 24.74
CA MET A 1 -6.63 -24.38 23.27
C MET A 1 -7.23 -23.11 22.64
N ILE A 2 -8.37 -22.57 23.10
CA ILE A 2 -8.94 -21.30 22.55
C ILE A 2 -8.09 -20.06 22.93
N MET A 3 -7.42 -20.10 24.08
CA MET A 3 -6.63 -18.98 24.61
C MET A 3 -5.31 -18.75 23.86
N GLU A 4 -4.62 -19.81 23.43
CA GLU A 4 -3.38 -19.70 22.63
C GLU A 4 -3.63 -19.06 21.25
N LYS A 5 -4.73 -19.43 20.58
CA LYS A 5 -5.10 -18.87 19.27
C LYS A 5 -5.26 -17.34 19.27
N LYS A 6 -5.71 -16.78 20.40
CA LYS A 6 -5.96 -15.34 20.53
C LYS A 6 -4.66 -14.55 20.67
N ILE A 7 -3.64 -15.12 21.31
CA ILE A 7 -2.34 -14.48 21.55
C ILE A 7 -1.53 -14.42 20.25
N THR A 8 -1.49 -15.50 19.46
CA THR A 8 -0.72 -15.54 18.21
C THR A 8 -1.25 -14.52 17.19
N SER A 9 -2.58 -14.42 17.06
CA SER A 9 -3.23 -13.47 16.13
C SER A 9 -2.96 -11.99 16.50
N GLN A 10 -2.86 -11.69 17.81
CA GLN A 10 -2.63 -10.32 18.30
C GLN A 10 -1.22 -9.79 18.02
N LEU A 11 -0.23 -10.65 17.86
CA LEU A 11 1.16 -10.25 17.58
C LEU A 11 1.50 -10.34 16.09
N VAL A 12 0.99 -11.34 15.38
CA VAL A 12 1.36 -11.57 13.97
C VAL A 12 0.96 -10.40 13.07
N LEU A 13 -0.27 -9.89 13.22
CA LEU A 13 -0.75 -8.81 12.36
C LEU A 13 0.01 -7.49 12.53
N PRO A 14 0.23 -6.94 13.74
CA PRO A 14 0.99 -5.71 13.88
C PRO A 14 2.45 -5.87 13.45
N LEU A 15 3.06 -7.05 13.62
CA LEU A 15 4.40 -7.32 13.08
C LEU A 15 4.41 -7.30 11.55
N LEU A 16 3.41 -7.90 10.89
CA LEU A 16 3.28 -7.83 9.44
C LEU A 16 3.08 -6.40 8.96
N ILE A 17 2.22 -5.62 9.63
CA ILE A 17 2.02 -4.20 9.32
C ILE A 17 3.31 -3.40 9.53
N LEU A 18 4.13 -3.75 10.52
CA LEU A 18 5.43 -3.12 10.76
C LEU A 18 6.43 -3.39 9.63
N VAL A 19 6.47 -4.62 9.11
CA VAL A 19 7.29 -4.97 7.94
C VAL A 19 6.85 -4.17 6.72
N ILE A 20 5.54 -4.06 6.48
CA ILE A 20 5.00 -3.26 5.38
C ILE A 20 5.35 -1.78 5.57
N ALA A 21 5.20 -1.25 6.79
CA ALA A 21 5.57 0.13 7.12
C ALA A 21 7.05 0.41 6.81
N TYR A 22 7.94 -0.51 7.20
CA TYR A 22 9.36 -0.43 6.92
C TYR A 22 9.64 -0.35 5.41
N GLN A 23 8.99 -1.21 4.60
CA GLN A 23 9.16 -1.19 3.14
C GLN A 23 8.79 0.16 2.53
N TRP A 24 7.65 0.74 2.93
CA TRP A 24 7.23 2.07 2.45
C TRP A 24 8.17 3.19 2.88
N LEU A 25 8.62 3.18 4.14
CA LEU A 25 9.54 4.20 4.65
C LEU A 25 10.91 4.12 3.98
N ILE A 26 11.46 2.92 3.78
CA ILE A 26 12.71 2.74 3.06
C ILE A 26 12.58 3.18 1.59
N ALA A 27 11.46 2.87 0.94
CA ALA A 27 11.20 3.36 -0.42
C ALA A 27 11.20 4.90 -0.47
N PHE A 28 10.56 5.56 0.49
CA PHE A 28 10.59 7.02 0.61
C PHE A 28 12.01 7.55 0.85
N PHE A 29 12.73 7.01 1.84
CA PHE A 29 14.10 7.48 2.16
C PHE A 29 15.05 7.31 0.97
N ASN A 30 14.97 6.19 0.25
CA ASN A 30 15.77 5.98 -0.95
C ASN A 30 15.52 7.07 -2.00
N LYS A 31 14.27 7.49 -2.20
CA LYS A 31 13.93 8.57 -3.15
C LYS A 31 14.43 9.93 -2.68
N VAL A 32 14.32 10.23 -1.38
CA VAL A 32 14.82 11.49 -0.81
C VAL A 32 16.34 11.62 -0.91
N VAL A 33 17.07 10.53 -0.68
CA VAL A 33 18.54 10.53 -0.70
C VAL A 33 19.10 10.48 -2.13
N THR A 34 18.32 10.03 -3.10
CA THR A 34 18.75 9.95 -4.51
C THR A 34 18.75 11.33 -5.17
N LYS A 35 19.94 11.90 -5.39
CA LYS A 35 20.15 13.25 -5.96
C LYS A 35 19.42 13.53 -7.28
N HIS A 36 19.19 12.50 -8.10
CA HIS A 36 18.56 12.62 -9.42
C HIS A 36 17.26 11.84 -9.54
N TYR A 37 16.56 11.61 -8.42
CA TYR A 37 15.35 10.79 -8.38
C TYR A 37 14.35 11.13 -9.50
N PHE A 38 14.02 12.41 -9.68
CA PHE A 38 13.04 12.82 -10.70
C PHE A 38 13.52 12.58 -12.14
N ASN A 39 14.82 12.75 -12.42
CA ASN A 39 15.37 12.50 -13.75
C ASN A 39 15.36 10.99 -14.07
N GLU A 40 15.76 10.17 -13.10
CA GLU A 40 15.72 8.71 -13.23
C GLU A 40 14.28 8.20 -13.33
N LEU A 41 13.35 8.79 -12.56
CA LEU A 41 11.93 8.49 -12.68
C LEU A 41 11.42 8.80 -14.09
N HIS A 42 11.69 9.99 -14.62
CA HIS A 42 11.26 10.36 -15.97
C HIS A 42 11.81 9.40 -17.04
N LYS A 43 13.09 9.01 -16.91
CA LYS A 43 13.70 8.02 -17.80
C LYS A 43 12.99 6.67 -17.67
N GLN A 44 12.83 6.16 -16.45
CA GLN A 44 12.14 4.89 -16.19
C GLN A 44 10.71 4.89 -16.71
N MET A 45 9.95 5.98 -16.54
CA MET A 45 8.60 6.11 -17.09
C MET A 45 8.61 6.00 -18.63
N LYS A 46 9.59 6.61 -19.31
CA LYS A 46 9.71 6.47 -20.78
C LYS A 46 10.06 5.04 -21.19
N ASP A 47 11.01 4.42 -20.49
CA ASP A 47 11.49 3.07 -20.79
C ASP A 47 10.39 2.02 -20.54
N SER A 48 9.56 2.22 -19.50
CA SER A 48 8.42 1.36 -19.19
C SER A 48 7.25 1.48 -20.17
N LEU A 49 7.19 2.50 -21.02
CA LEU A 49 6.05 2.72 -21.92
C LEU A 49 5.83 1.54 -22.88
N SER A 50 6.90 0.88 -23.33
CA SER A 50 6.81 -0.31 -24.19
C SER A 50 6.34 -1.57 -23.45
N SER A 51 6.45 -1.59 -22.13
CA SER A 51 6.03 -2.72 -21.29
C SER A 51 4.54 -2.66 -20.93
N ILE A 52 3.90 -1.49 -21.06
CA ILE A 52 2.48 -1.34 -20.73
C ILE A 52 1.62 -2.05 -21.78
N THR A 53 0.99 -3.15 -21.38
CA THR A 53 0.10 -3.96 -22.23
C THR A 53 -1.29 -3.33 -22.41
N ILE A 54 -1.74 -2.52 -21.45
CA ILE A 54 -3.06 -1.89 -21.47
C ILE A 54 -3.02 -0.57 -22.26
N HIS A 55 -3.39 -0.59 -23.54
CA HIS A 55 -3.27 0.58 -24.44
C HIS A 55 -3.91 1.89 -23.95
N PRO A 56 -5.13 1.90 -23.36
CA PRO A 56 -5.69 3.13 -22.80
C PRO A 56 -4.82 3.71 -21.67
N TYR A 57 -4.28 2.84 -20.82
CA TYR A 57 -3.37 3.24 -19.73
C TYR A 57 -2.05 3.76 -20.28
N ALA A 58 -1.46 3.09 -21.29
CA ALA A 58 -0.25 3.56 -21.97
C ALA A 58 -0.44 4.96 -22.58
N THR A 59 -1.61 5.22 -23.18
CA THR A 59 -1.94 6.52 -23.77
C THR A 59 -2.07 7.61 -22.70
N LEU A 60 -2.79 7.33 -21.62
CA LEU A 60 -2.90 8.24 -20.47
C LEU A 60 -1.52 8.53 -19.87
N PHE A 61 -0.73 7.49 -19.68
CA PHE A 61 0.60 7.58 -19.11
C PHE A 61 1.56 8.39 -19.98
N LYS A 62 1.52 8.19 -21.30
CA LYS A 62 2.31 8.96 -22.27
C LYS A 62 1.93 10.45 -22.30
N ASN A 63 0.63 10.75 -22.26
CA ASN A 63 0.14 12.12 -22.46
C ASN A 63 0.03 12.93 -21.18
N VAL A 64 -0.09 12.28 -20.02
CA VAL A 64 -0.30 12.94 -18.72
C VAL A 64 0.80 12.56 -17.73
N GLY A 65 1.10 11.26 -17.60
CA GLY A 65 2.11 10.75 -16.69
C GLY A 65 3.49 11.34 -16.95
N ILE A 66 4.05 11.06 -18.13
CA ILE A 66 5.40 11.45 -18.52
C ILE A 66 5.59 12.98 -18.50
N PRO A 67 4.69 13.81 -19.07
CA PRO A 67 4.86 15.27 -19.03
C PRO A 67 4.79 15.88 -17.62
N HIS A 68 4.13 15.20 -16.69
CA HIS A 68 3.96 15.67 -15.31
C HIS A 68 4.69 14.78 -14.29
N PHE A 69 5.82 14.17 -14.70
CA PHE A 69 6.58 13.23 -13.87
C PHE A 69 7.00 13.80 -12.50
N HIS A 70 7.28 15.11 -12.39
CA HIS A 70 7.59 15.74 -11.10
C HIS A 70 6.39 15.71 -10.14
N LEU A 71 5.19 15.97 -10.64
CA LEU A 71 3.97 15.92 -9.83
C LEU A 71 3.71 14.50 -9.33
N PHE A 72 3.70 13.52 -10.25
CA PHE A 72 3.49 12.12 -9.89
C PHE A 72 4.59 11.59 -8.97
N GLY A 73 5.86 11.91 -9.24
CA GLY A 73 6.97 11.52 -8.39
C GLY A 73 6.87 12.11 -6.97
N THR A 74 6.37 13.34 -6.84
CA THR A 74 6.13 13.98 -5.53
C THR A 74 4.96 13.33 -4.81
N LEU A 75 3.85 13.09 -5.51
CA LEU A 75 2.68 12.40 -4.95
C LEU A 75 3.02 11.00 -4.47
N VAL A 76 3.82 10.26 -5.25
CA VAL A 76 4.39 8.97 -4.86
C VAL A 76 5.17 9.11 -3.55
N MET A 77 6.18 9.99 -3.49
CA MET A 77 6.98 10.15 -2.27
C MET A 77 6.13 10.50 -1.04
N LEU A 78 5.17 11.41 -1.18
CA LEU A 78 4.25 11.77 -0.10
C LEU A 78 3.35 10.59 0.30
N GLY A 79 2.87 9.81 -0.68
CA GLY A 79 2.10 8.60 -0.45
C GLY A 79 2.89 7.55 0.33
N GLU A 80 4.14 7.29 -0.06
CA GLU A 80 5.03 6.33 0.62
C GLU A 80 5.30 6.74 2.07
N LEU A 81 5.62 8.02 2.30
CA LEU A 81 5.80 8.56 3.64
C LEU A 81 4.53 8.41 4.48
N PHE A 82 3.38 8.81 3.92
CA PHE A 82 2.09 8.75 4.61
C PHE A 82 1.72 7.32 4.99
N VAL A 83 1.75 6.39 4.04
CA VAL A 83 1.41 4.97 4.28
C VAL A 83 2.36 4.36 5.31
N GLY A 84 3.67 4.56 5.14
CA GLY A 84 4.69 4.07 6.05
C GLY A 84 4.51 4.59 7.48
N ALA A 85 4.33 5.90 7.65
CA ALA A 85 4.17 6.53 8.96
C ALA A 85 2.89 6.07 9.67
N ILE A 86 1.76 6.01 8.97
CA ILE A 86 0.49 5.59 9.56
C ILE A 86 0.53 4.11 9.98
N PHE A 87 1.10 3.23 9.14
CA PHE A 87 1.22 1.82 9.49
C PHE A 87 2.19 1.59 10.66
N LEU A 88 3.29 2.33 10.72
CA LEU A 88 4.22 2.30 11.85
C LEU A 88 3.50 2.69 13.15
N LEU A 89 2.79 3.82 13.14
CA LEU A 89 2.03 4.29 14.31
C LEU A 89 0.95 3.28 14.73
N TYR A 90 0.23 2.70 13.76
CA TYR A 90 -0.79 1.70 14.03
C TYR A 90 -0.20 0.43 14.67
N ALA A 91 0.88 -0.10 14.09
CA ALA A 91 1.57 -1.29 14.58
C ALA A 91 2.08 -1.09 16.02
N ILE A 92 2.74 0.05 16.30
CA ILE A 92 3.21 0.39 17.65
C ILE A 92 2.04 0.45 18.63
N GLN A 93 0.94 1.13 18.30
CA GLN A 93 -0.20 1.21 19.20
C GLN A 93 -0.81 -0.16 19.49
N LYS A 94 -0.93 -1.01 18.47
CA LYS A 94 -1.43 -2.37 18.65
C LYS A 94 -0.53 -3.22 19.53
N LEU A 95 0.79 -3.15 19.37
CA LEU A 95 1.75 -3.83 20.24
C LEU A 95 1.68 -3.33 21.69
N MET A 96 1.34 -2.06 21.90
CA MET A 96 1.09 -1.49 23.23
C MET A 96 -0.31 -1.84 23.79
N GLY A 97 -1.11 -2.66 23.11
CA GLY A 97 -2.49 -2.97 23.50
C GLY A 97 -3.46 -1.79 23.35
N LYS A 98 -3.04 -0.69 22.72
CA LYS A 98 -3.87 0.49 22.49
C LYS A 98 -4.67 0.33 21.19
N ASN A 99 -5.89 0.85 21.20
CA ASN A 99 -6.72 0.88 20.01
C ASN A 99 -7.27 2.30 19.81
N ASN A 100 -6.74 3.04 18.84
CA ASN A 100 -7.22 4.38 18.49
C ASN A 100 -8.03 4.34 17.19
N LYS A 101 -9.28 4.79 17.25
CA LYS A 101 -10.20 4.83 16.10
C LYS A 101 -9.68 5.74 14.99
N VAL A 102 -9.12 6.90 15.34
CA VAL A 102 -8.58 7.85 14.36
C VAL A 102 -7.46 7.20 13.56
N ILE A 103 -6.55 6.47 14.23
CA ILE A 103 -5.46 5.78 13.53
C ILE A 103 -5.97 4.60 12.71
N ALA A 104 -7.03 3.90 13.14
CA ALA A 104 -7.67 2.89 12.30
C ALA A 104 -8.25 3.48 11.01
N ILE A 105 -8.91 4.64 11.07
CA ILE A 105 -9.44 5.36 9.90
C ILE A 105 -8.30 5.84 8.99
N LEU A 106 -7.25 6.43 9.57
CA LEU A 106 -6.07 6.81 8.80
C LEU A 106 -5.41 5.58 8.16
N GLY A 107 -5.38 4.44 8.86
CA GLY A 107 -4.91 3.17 8.34
C GLY A 107 -5.72 2.71 7.13
N LEU A 108 -7.06 2.83 7.17
CA LEU A 108 -7.92 2.57 6.02
C LEU A 108 -7.54 3.47 4.82
N ILE A 109 -7.39 4.77 5.05
CA ILE A 109 -6.99 5.73 4.00
C ILE A 109 -5.61 5.35 3.44
N ALA A 110 -4.64 5.05 4.32
CA ALA A 110 -3.31 4.62 3.94
C ALA A 110 -3.32 3.32 3.11
N THR A 111 -4.15 2.34 3.45
CA THR A 111 -4.28 1.11 2.65
C THR A 111 -4.85 1.38 1.26
N VAL A 112 -5.82 2.29 1.13
CA VAL A 112 -6.39 2.67 -0.18
C VAL A 112 -5.34 3.36 -1.05
N ILE A 113 -4.59 4.31 -0.48
CA ILE A 113 -3.49 4.99 -1.18
C ILE A 113 -2.41 3.98 -1.58
N GLY A 114 -2.01 3.10 -0.66
CA GLY A 114 -1.02 2.06 -0.91
C GLY A 114 -1.47 1.06 -1.98
N ALA A 115 -2.73 0.65 -1.99
CA ALA A 115 -3.30 -0.20 -3.04
C ALA A 115 -3.26 0.50 -4.40
N PHE A 116 -3.69 1.76 -4.45
CA PHE A 116 -3.66 2.55 -5.68
C PHE A 116 -2.24 2.70 -6.24
N MET A 117 -1.24 2.98 -5.40
CA MET A 117 0.15 3.08 -5.85
C MET A 117 0.69 1.74 -6.38
N ASN A 118 0.52 0.64 -5.64
CA ASN A 118 0.99 -0.69 -6.08
C ASN A 118 0.31 -1.14 -7.38
N LEU A 119 -0.98 -0.84 -7.55
CA LEU A 119 -1.67 -1.11 -8.80
C LEU A 119 -1.01 -0.34 -9.96
N ASN A 120 -0.70 0.95 -9.78
CA ASN A 120 -0.02 1.73 -10.82
C ASN A 120 1.39 1.19 -11.11
N TYR A 121 2.14 0.76 -10.09
CA TYR A 121 3.46 0.13 -10.30
C TYR A 121 3.36 -1.17 -11.08
N ALA A 122 2.43 -2.05 -10.71
CA ALA A 122 2.20 -3.30 -11.43
C ALA A 122 1.80 -3.06 -12.90
N LEU A 123 0.91 -2.09 -13.14
CA LEU A 123 0.50 -1.71 -14.49
C LEU A 123 1.65 -1.10 -15.30
N LEU A 124 2.51 -0.31 -14.67
CA LEU A 124 3.68 0.29 -15.30
C LEU A 124 4.76 -0.74 -15.64
N GLY A 125 4.95 -1.74 -14.77
CA GLY A 125 5.87 -2.86 -14.99
C GLY A 125 5.45 -3.77 -16.16
N GLY A 126 4.17 -3.72 -16.55
CA GLY A 126 3.61 -4.65 -17.53
C GLY A 126 3.36 -6.04 -16.95
N ASP A 127 3.45 -6.19 -15.63
CA ASP A 127 3.32 -7.48 -14.97
C ASP A 127 1.89 -8.02 -15.08
N THR A 128 1.76 -9.31 -15.32
CA THR A 128 0.47 -9.99 -15.31
C THR A 128 0.15 -10.49 -13.89
N LEU A 129 -1.12 -10.40 -13.51
CA LEU A 129 -1.61 -11.00 -12.26
C LEU A 129 -1.77 -12.53 -12.38
N PHE A 130 -1.91 -13.01 -13.61
CA PHE A 130 -2.18 -14.40 -13.96
C PHE A 130 -1.05 -14.98 -14.83
N VAL A 131 -1.15 -16.29 -15.07
CA VAL A 131 -0.23 -17.04 -15.93
C VAL A 131 -0.05 -16.33 -17.27
N ASP A 132 1.20 -16.00 -17.59
CA ASP A 132 1.61 -15.51 -18.90
C ASP A 132 2.37 -16.62 -19.66
N PRO A 133 1.71 -17.33 -20.58
CA PRO A 133 2.35 -18.37 -21.38
C PRO A 133 3.47 -17.84 -22.28
N GLY A 134 3.46 -16.53 -22.57
CA GLY A 134 4.47 -15.86 -23.40
C GLY A 134 5.76 -15.52 -22.65
N ASN A 135 5.73 -15.57 -21.32
CA ASN A 135 6.87 -15.22 -20.47
C ASN A 135 7.16 -16.33 -19.45
N ALA A 136 7.69 -17.46 -19.94
CA ALA A 136 7.97 -18.65 -19.14
C ALA A 136 8.99 -18.43 -18.01
N PHE A 137 9.73 -17.33 -18.03
CA PHE A 137 10.71 -16.97 -16.98
C PHE A 137 10.12 -16.05 -15.89
N GLN A 138 8.89 -15.58 -16.06
CA GLN A 138 8.15 -14.86 -15.03
C GLN A 138 7.41 -15.87 -14.14
N GLU A 139 8.17 -16.53 -13.25
CA GLU A 139 7.71 -17.68 -12.47
C GLU A 139 6.70 -17.33 -11.36
N ALA A 140 6.58 -16.06 -10.98
CA ALA A 140 5.74 -15.61 -9.86
C ALA A 140 5.04 -14.27 -10.13
N ILE A 141 3.99 -14.01 -9.36
CA ILE A 141 3.37 -12.68 -9.30
C ILE A 141 4.42 -11.65 -8.88
N SER A 142 4.37 -10.46 -9.49
CA SER A 142 5.29 -9.40 -9.09
C SER A 142 5.02 -8.92 -7.67
N VAL A 143 6.06 -8.34 -7.06
CA VAL A 143 5.96 -7.80 -5.69
C VAL A 143 4.87 -6.73 -5.61
N ASP A 144 4.68 -5.94 -6.67
CA ASP A 144 3.64 -4.91 -6.73
C ASP A 144 2.23 -5.52 -6.72
N TRP A 145 1.99 -6.60 -7.48
CA TRP A 145 0.72 -7.33 -7.42
C TRP A 145 0.48 -7.96 -6.06
N PHE A 146 1.50 -8.57 -5.47
CA PHE A 146 1.41 -9.14 -4.12
C PHE A 146 1.07 -8.06 -3.08
N MET A 147 1.76 -6.92 -3.13
CA MET A 147 1.52 -5.80 -2.23
C MET A 147 0.14 -5.18 -2.44
N PHE A 148 -0.33 -5.07 -3.68
CA PHE A 148 -1.70 -4.64 -3.99
C PHE A 148 -2.73 -5.54 -3.30
N LEU A 149 -2.63 -6.87 -3.48
CA LEU A 149 -3.56 -7.82 -2.85
C LEU A 149 -3.51 -7.76 -1.32
N MET A 150 -2.31 -7.63 -0.75
CA MET A 150 -2.13 -7.43 0.69
C MET A 150 -2.84 -6.17 1.18
N GLN A 151 -2.76 -5.07 0.42
CA GLN A 151 -3.47 -3.83 0.76
C GLN A 151 -4.99 -3.99 0.69
N ILE A 152 -5.52 -4.75 -0.28
CA ILE A 152 -6.97 -5.08 -0.33
C ILE A 152 -7.42 -5.84 0.92
N ILE A 153 -6.65 -6.81 1.39
CA ILE A 153 -6.94 -7.53 2.63
C ILE A 153 -6.93 -6.57 3.83
N LEU A 154 -5.94 -5.67 3.89
CA LEU A 154 -5.85 -4.68 4.96
C LEU A 154 -7.00 -3.66 4.91
N ILE A 155 -7.51 -3.27 3.74
CA ILE A 155 -8.71 -2.42 3.61
C ILE A 155 -9.88 -3.05 4.37
N VAL A 156 -10.16 -4.35 4.14
CA VAL A 156 -11.25 -5.07 4.83
C VAL A 156 -11.02 -5.10 6.34
N TYR A 157 -9.77 -5.33 6.77
CA TYR A 157 -9.40 -5.31 8.17
C TYR A 157 -9.64 -3.95 8.82
N PHE A 158 -9.08 -2.88 8.26
CA PHE A 158 -9.20 -1.53 8.80
C PHE A 158 -10.63 -1.01 8.75
N TYR A 159 -11.40 -1.36 7.72
CA TYR A 159 -12.83 -1.09 7.65
C TYR A 159 -13.53 -1.74 8.86
N THR A 160 -13.35 -3.04 9.05
CA THR A 160 -13.97 -3.78 10.17
C THR A 160 -13.62 -3.18 11.52
N VAL A 161 -12.35 -2.84 11.75
CA VAL A 161 -11.88 -2.26 13.03
C VAL A 161 -12.40 -0.84 13.24
N SER A 162 -12.57 -0.05 12.17
CA SER A 162 -13.02 1.34 12.26
C SER A 162 -14.52 1.46 12.51
N PHE A 163 -15.33 0.54 11.95
CA PHE A 163 -16.80 0.63 12.02
C PHE A 163 -17.42 -0.16 13.18
N LYS A 164 -16.91 -1.35 13.57
CA LYS A 164 -17.47 -2.12 14.71
C LYS A 164 -17.51 -1.35 16.04
N ARG A 165 -16.59 -0.39 16.24
CA ARG A 165 -16.56 0.41 17.47
C ARG A 165 -17.68 1.45 17.56
N ASN A 166 -18.27 1.84 16.43
CA ASN A 166 -19.38 2.80 16.46
C ASN A 166 -20.63 2.13 16.99
N GLU A 167 -20.90 0.91 16.54
CA GLU A 167 -22.03 0.11 16.99
C GLU A 167 -21.95 -0.16 18.51
N GLU A 168 -20.77 -0.56 19.02
CA GLU A 168 -20.58 -0.79 20.46
C GLU A 168 -20.74 0.49 21.30
N ALA A 169 -20.27 1.64 20.80
CA ALA A 169 -20.42 2.92 21.50
C ALA A 169 -21.87 3.41 21.52
N GLU A 170 -22.60 3.24 20.43
CA GLU A 170 -24.02 3.59 20.33
C GLU A 170 -24.89 2.73 21.26
N LEU A 171 -24.64 1.41 21.29
CA LEU A 171 -25.36 0.49 22.19
C LEU A 171 -25.13 0.82 23.66
N ASN A 172 -23.90 1.15 24.05
CA ASN A 172 -23.59 1.52 25.45
C ASN A 172 -24.25 2.84 25.85
N ASN A 173 -24.38 3.80 24.93
CA ASN A 173 -25.06 5.07 25.19
C ASN A 173 -26.59 4.92 25.28
N GLN A 174 -27.18 3.93 24.59
CA GLN A 174 -28.61 3.62 24.71
C GLN A 174 -28.95 2.85 25.99
N ALA A 175 -27.97 2.16 26.58
CA ALA A 175 -28.13 1.39 27.80
C ALA A 175 -27.88 2.19 29.10
N ALA A 176 -27.39 3.44 28.99
CA ALA A 176 -27.07 4.33 30.11
C ALA A 176 -28.17 5.40 30.29
#